data_AF-A0A4Q5Z5L5-F1
#
_entry.id   AF-A0A4Q5Z5L5-F1
#
_cell.length_a   1.000
_cell.length_b   1.000
_cell.length_c   1.000
_cell.angle_alpha   90.00
_cell.angle_beta   90.00
_cell.angle_gamma   90.00
#
_symmetry.space_group_name_H-M   'P 1'
#
loop_
_entity.id
_entity.type
_entity.pdbx_description
1 polymer ?
#
loop_
_entity_poly.entity_id
_entity_poly.type
_entity_poly.pdbx_seq_one_letter_code
_entity_poly.pdbx_strand_id
1 'polypeptide(L)'
;MEIYNITKPSENRVPILISSPHSGTYFPPQIRARLKPELAAAPDDTDWFIDTLYDFAPEMGITMITANYSRWVIDLNRDPKQQPLYTDGRVITGLVPLTDFNGLPLYDHDAPGEAEIEERVGKYFVPYHQKLNSLLGELHEEFGKVLLWDAHSIRKFVPGISHEPFPDLILGDNELNSASSAVIASAFDALEKGDYVLQHVIFLLTPKQYVSRVDQNC
;
A
#
# COMPACT_ATOMS: atom_id res chain seq x y z
N MET A 1 5.09 -17.87 9.39
CA MET A 1 4.72 -17.16 8.15
C MET A 1 5.74 -16.05 7.96
N GLU A 2 6.30 -15.92 6.77
CA GLU A 2 7.17 -14.78 6.43
C GLU A 2 6.33 -13.49 6.38
N ILE A 3 6.94 -12.35 6.70
CA ILE A 3 6.25 -11.05 6.78
C ILE A 3 5.85 -10.57 5.37
N TYR A 4 6.69 -10.84 4.39
CA TYR A 4 6.54 -10.46 2.99
C TYR A 4 7.22 -11.49 2.08
N ASN A 5 6.89 -11.45 0.79
CA ASN A 5 7.61 -12.17 -0.26
C ASN A 5 8.34 -11.17 -1.17
N ILE A 6 9.48 -11.58 -1.71
CA ILE A 6 10.21 -10.83 -2.75
C ILE A 6 10.16 -11.60 -4.06
N THR A 7 9.56 -11.01 -5.08
CA THR A 7 9.66 -11.51 -6.45
C THR A 7 10.83 -10.83 -7.12
N LYS A 8 11.87 -11.62 -7.44
CA LYS A 8 13.06 -11.13 -8.14
C LYS A 8 12.80 -11.06 -9.64
N PRO A 9 13.46 -10.15 -10.36
CA PRO A 9 13.37 -10.11 -11.80
C PRO A 9 13.98 -11.36 -12.45
N SER A 10 13.41 -11.77 -13.58
CA SER A 10 13.95 -12.82 -14.44
C SER A 10 14.87 -12.28 -15.53
N GLU A 11 14.79 -10.97 -15.80
CA GLU A 11 15.62 -10.23 -16.75
C GLU A 11 16.53 -9.23 -16.03
N ASN A 12 17.29 -8.43 -16.79
CA ASN A 12 18.14 -7.37 -16.24
C ASN A 12 17.33 -6.40 -15.36
N ARG A 13 17.86 -6.08 -14.18
CA ARG A 13 17.21 -5.17 -13.24
C ARG A 13 16.97 -3.80 -13.88
N VAL A 14 15.86 -3.17 -13.51
CA VAL A 14 15.54 -1.77 -13.82
C VAL A 14 15.38 -0.97 -12.53
N PRO A 15 15.50 0.37 -12.55
CA PRO A 15 15.35 1.23 -11.37
C PRO A 15 13.89 1.40 -10.92
N ILE A 16 13.11 0.33 -10.90
CA ILE A 16 11.70 0.32 -10.49
C ILE A 16 11.51 -0.79 -9.44
N LEU A 17 10.86 -0.43 -8.34
CA LEU A 17 10.40 -1.35 -7.30
C LEU A 17 8.89 -1.24 -7.17
N ILE A 18 8.17 -2.36 -7.30
CA ILE A 18 6.75 -2.41 -6.98
C ILE A 18 6.57 -2.87 -5.53
N SER A 19 5.81 -2.11 -4.75
CA SER A 19 5.38 -2.49 -3.40
C SER A 19 3.90 -2.78 -3.41
N SER A 20 3.50 -3.97 -2.97
CA SER A 20 2.10 -4.32 -2.67
C SER A 20 1.93 -4.55 -1.16
N PRO A 21 1.62 -3.49 -0.39
CA PRO A 21 1.54 -3.56 1.06
C PRO A 21 0.24 -4.21 1.57
N HIS A 22 -0.77 -4.38 0.72
CA HIS A 22 -2.14 -4.69 1.15
C HIS A 22 -2.74 -5.97 0.53
N SER A 23 -1.98 -6.73 -0.28
CA SER A 23 -2.46 -8.00 -0.85
C SER A 23 -2.43 -9.19 0.11
N GLY A 24 -1.81 -9.04 1.27
CA GLY A 24 -1.77 -10.09 2.28
C GLY A 24 -3.16 -10.39 2.86
N THR A 25 -3.40 -11.65 3.20
CA THR A 25 -4.67 -12.12 3.80
C THR A 25 -4.44 -12.91 5.08
N TYR A 26 -3.19 -13.17 5.44
CA TYR A 26 -2.88 -13.92 6.64
C TYR A 26 -3.17 -13.11 7.91
N PHE A 27 -3.87 -13.77 8.85
CA PHE A 27 -4.08 -13.28 10.20
C PHE A 27 -3.34 -14.19 11.18
N PRO A 28 -2.41 -13.66 12.00
CA PRO A 28 -1.85 -14.40 13.12
C PRO A 28 -2.97 -14.95 14.03
N PRO A 29 -2.90 -16.21 14.51
CA PRO A 29 -4.01 -16.86 15.21
C PRO A 29 -4.59 -16.05 16.39
N GLN A 30 -3.73 -15.39 17.17
CA GLN A 30 -4.11 -14.55 18.30
C GLN A 30 -4.85 -13.25 17.92
N ILE A 31 -4.66 -12.78 16.69
CA ILE A 31 -5.41 -11.65 16.13
C ILE A 31 -6.71 -12.19 15.52
N ARG A 32 -6.62 -13.26 14.73
CA ARG A 32 -7.78 -13.91 14.08
C ARG A 32 -8.86 -14.29 15.07
N ALA A 33 -8.49 -14.79 16.25
CA ALA A 33 -9.44 -15.22 17.28
C ALA A 33 -10.29 -14.09 17.88
N ARG A 34 -9.87 -12.82 17.73
CA ARG A 34 -10.59 -11.64 18.24
C ARG A 34 -11.35 -10.87 17.16
N LEU A 35 -11.02 -11.12 15.89
CA LEU A 35 -11.74 -10.57 14.77
C LEU A 35 -13.07 -11.29 14.59
N LYS A 36 -14.09 -10.58 14.12
CA LYS A 36 -15.36 -11.17 13.70
C LYS A 36 -15.11 -12.26 12.64
N PRO A 37 -15.52 -13.52 12.90
CA PRO A 37 -15.20 -14.64 12.02
C PRO A 37 -15.67 -14.43 10.58
N GLU A 38 -16.82 -13.82 10.38
CA GLU A 38 -17.41 -13.53 9.08
C GLU A 38 -16.59 -12.51 8.27
N LEU A 39 -16.00 -11.50 8.94
CA LEU A 39 -15.16 -10.50 8.29
C LEU A 39 -13.77 -11.09 7.98
N ALA A 40 -13.18 -11.80 8.95
CA ALA A 40 -11.84 -12.39 8.78
C ALA A 40 -11.80 -13.53 7.75
N ALA A 41 -12.95 -14.13 7.40
CA ALA A 41 -13.05 -15.13 6.34
C ALA A 41 -12.89 -14.52 4.93
N ALA A 42 -13.27 -13.25 4.75
CA ALA A 42 -13.17 -12.54 3.48
C ALA A 42 -12.88 -11.04 3.76
N PRO A 43 -11.61 -10.67 4.02
CA PRO A 43 -11.25 -9.30 4.35
C PRO A 43 -11.45 -8.38 3.14
N ASP A 44 -12.50 -7.58 3.18
CA ASP A 44 -12.98 -6.79 2.05
C ASP A 44 -12.04 -5.63 1.67
N ASP A 45 -11.29 -5.12 2.65
CA ASP A 45 -10.35 -4.00 2.45
C ASP A 45 -8.98 -4.45 1.87
N THR A 46 -8.80 -5.74 1.58
CA THR A 46 -7.59 -6.28 0.96
C THR A 46 -7.47 -5.83 -0.49
N ASP A 47 -6.25 -5.53 -0.91
CA ASP A 47 -5.93 -5.18 -2.29
C ASP A 47 -5.77 -6.48 -3.09
N TRP A 48 -6.91 -7.04 -3.48
CA TRP A 48 -6.99 -8.32 -4.18
C TRP A 48 -6.37 -8.25 -5.58
N PHE A 49 -5.74 -9.35 -5.98
CA PHE A 49 -5.23 -9.62 -7.33
C PHE A 49 -4.11 -8.70 -7.83
N ILE A 50 -3.44 -7.92 -6.96
CA ILE A 50 -2.28 -7.11 -7.37
C ILE A 50 -1.12 -7.98 -7.85
N ASP A 51 -0.92 -9.14 -7.23
CA ASP A 51 0.05 -10.15 -7.68
C ASP A 51 -0.24 -10.64 -9.09
N THR A 52 -1.51 -10.85 -9.44
CA THR A 52 -1.93 -11.23 -10.80
C THR A 52 -1.84 -10.05 -11.76
N LEU A 53 -2.22 -8.85 -11.33
CA LEU A 53 -2.20 -7.64 -12.16
C LEU A 53 -0.78 -7.28 -12.61
N TYR A 54 0.23 -7.58 -11.78
CA TYR A 54 1.64 -7.27 -12.04
C TYR A 54 2.50 -8.52 -12.26
N ASP A 55 1.92 -9.65 -12.65
CA ASP A 55 2.66 -10.91 -12.89
C ASP A 55 3.74 -10.79 -13.98
N PHE A 56 3.60 -9.82 -14.88
CA PHE A 56 4.57 -9.45 -15.92
C PHE A 56 5.81 -8.71 -15.39
N ALA A 57 5.76 -8.15 -14.18
CA ALA A 57 6.80 -7.25 -13.69
C ALA A 57 8.20 -7.89 -13.62
N PRO A 58 8.37 -9.15 -13.18
CA PRO A 58 9.67 -9.81 -13.17
C PRO A 58 10.32 -9.92 -14.55
N GLU A 59 9.54 -10.17 -15.60
CA GLU A 59 9.99 -10.25 -16.99
C GLU A 59 10.41 -8.88 -17.54
N MET A 60 9.90 -7.79 -16.96
CA MET A 60 10.34 -6.43 -17.25
C MET A 60 11.56 -5.98 -16.43
N GLY A 61 12.18 -6.88 -15.66
CA GLY A 61 13.32 -6.54 -14.81
C GLY A 61 12.93 -5.88 -13.47
N ILE A 62 11.64 -5.81 -13.15
CA ILE A 62 11.12 -5.11 -11.98
C ILE A 62 11.12 -6.05 -10.77
N THR A 63 11.65 -5.56 -9.65
CA THR A 63 11.55 -6.27 -8.36
C THR A 63 10.20 -5.96 -7.71
N MET A 64 9.61 -6.94 -7.02
CA MET A 64 8.38 -6.74 -6.23
C MET A 64 8.57 -7.15 -4.77
N ILE A 65 7.96 -6.41 -3.87
CA ILE A 65 7.74 -6.79 -2.47
C ILE A 65 6.24 -6.83 -2.18
N THR A 66 5.77 -7.93 -1.60
CA THR A 66 4.34 -8.15 -1.30
C THR A 66 4.17 -8.57 0.16
N ALA A 67 3.32 -7.86 0.91
CA ALA A 67 3.00 -8.24 2.28
C ALA A 67 2.17 -9.54 2.33
N ASN A 68 2.44 -10.39 3.31
CA ASN A 68 1.72 -11.66 3.47
C ASN A 68 0.51 -11.55 4.42
N TYR A 69 0.50 -10.55 5.30
CA TYR A 69 -0.55 -10.36 6.29
C TYR A 69 -1.58 -9.31 5.85
N SER A 70 -2.80 -9.46 6.33
CA SER A 70 -3.87 -8.49 6.05
C SER A 70 -3.56 -7.13 6.66
N ARG A 71 -3.94 -6.06 5.96
CA ARG A 71 -3.88 -4.68 6.47
C ARG A 71 -4.62 -4.47 7.79
N TRP A 72 -5.58 -5.34 8.13
CA TRP A 72 -6.28 -5.33 9.41
C TRP A 72 -5.39 -5.82 10.58
N VAL A 73 -4.29 -6.52 10.29
CA VAL A 73 -3.23 -6.80 11.26
C VAL A 73 -2.48 -5.52 11.57
N ILE A 74 -1.93 -4.88 10.53
CA ILE A 74 -1.34 -3.55 10.56
C ILE A 74 -1.34 -2.99 9.14
N ASP A 75 -1.74 -1.72 9.00
CA ASP A 75 -1.74 -1.03 7.72
C ASP A 75 -0.34 -0.47 7.43
N LEU A 76 0.38 -1.16 6.54
CA LEU A 76 1.73 -0.79 6.10
C LEU A 76 1.84 0.55 5.37
N ASN A 77 0.70 1.15 5.04
CA ASN A 77 0.57 2.37 4.28
C ASN A 77 -0.01 3.51 5.12
N ARG A 78 0.13 3.43 6.45
CA ARG A 78 -0.21 4.49 7.40
C ARG A 78 1.05 5.05 8.06
N ASP A 79 0.96 6.31 8.49
CA ASP A 79 1.99 6.90 9.34
C ASP A 79 2.04 6.11 10.67
N PRO A 80 3.22 5.60 11.08
CA PRO A 80 3.35 4.90 12.36
C PRO A 80 3.01 5.80 13.57
N LYS A 81 3.05 7.12 13.42
CA LYS A 81 2.60 8.11 14.41
C LYS A 81 1.09 8.36 14.39
N GLN A 82 0.34 7.59 13.59
CA GLN A 82 -1.12 7.63 13.49
C GLN A 82 -1.71 8.99 13.10
N GLN A 83 -0.98 9.79 12.34
CA GLN A 83 -1.53 11.05 11.83
C GLN A 83 -2.70 10.76 10.86
N PRO A 84 -3.83 11.48 11.00
CA PRO A 84 -4.99 11.27 10.15
C PRO A 84 -4.68 11.66 8.69
N LEU A 85 -5.12 10.82 7.74
CA LEU A 85 -4.91 11.04 6.30
C LEU A 85 -5.82 12.15 5.74
N TYR A 86 -7.02 12.27 6.30
CA TYR A 86 -8.02 13.26 5.92
C TYR A 86 -8.44 14.07 7.15
N THR A 87 -8.83 15.32 6.95
CA THR A 87 -9.40 16.17 8.01
C THR A 87 -10.85 16.58 7.70
N ASP A 88 -11.42 16.05 6.62
CA ASP A 88 -12.72 16.41 6.04
C ASP A 88 -13.87 15.48 6.46
N GLY A 89 -13.64 14.58 7.42
CA GLY A 89 -14.68 13.72 8.02
C GLY A 89 -14.87 12.35 7.36
N ARG A 90 -14.06 11.97 6.36
CA ARG A 90 -14.03 10.59 5.83
C ARG A 90 -13.63 9.58 6.91
N VAL A 91 -14.06 8.31 6.78
CA VAL A 91 -13.58 7.24 7.66
C VAL A 91 -12.07 7.09 7.49
N ILE A 92 -11.33 7.24 8.58
CA ILE A 92 -9.88 7.07 8.61
C ILE A 92 -9.58 5.76 9.32
N THR A 93 -9.08 4.78 8.57
CA THR A 93 -8.50 3.59 9.17
C THR A 93 -7.17 3.93 9.81
N GLY A 94 -6.99 3.58 11.08
CA GLY A 94 -5.74 3.75 11.82
C GLY A 94 -4.67 2.75 11.40
N LEU A 95 -3.45 2.91 11.95
CA LEU A 95 -2.32 2.00 11.74
C LEU A 95 -2.67 0.55 12.07
N VAL A 96 -3.44 0.33 13.14
CA VAL A 96 -4.13 -0.93 13.39
C VAL A 96 -5.62 -0.65 13.26
N PRO A 97 -6.25 -1.04 12.14
CA PRO A 97 -7.66 -0.75 11.90
C PRO A 97 -8.56 -1.35 12.99
N LEU A 98 -9.52 -0.56 13.47
CA LEU A 98 -10.57 -1.01 14.38
C LEU A 98 -11.90 -1.24 13.66
N THR A 99 -12.06 -0.62 12.49
CA THR A 99 -13.20 -0.76 11.58
C THR A 99 -12.72 -1.09 10.18
N ASP A 100 -13.58 -1.68 9.37
CA ASP A 100 -13.39 -1.76 7.92
C ASP A 100 -13.60 -0.39 7.24
N PHE A 101 -13.50 -0.35 5.91
CA PHE A 101 -13.73 0.87 5.13
C PHE A 101 -15.17 1.41 5.17
N ASN A 102 -16.14 0.65 5.65
CA ASN A 102 -17.54 1.10 5.83
C ASN A 102 -17.86 1.42 7.29
N GLY A 103 -16.86 1.40 8.18
CA GLY A 103 -17.03 1.70 9.60
C GLY A 103 -17.57 0.54 10.44
N LEU A 104 -17.64 -0.68 9.91
CA LEU A 104 -18.04 -1.85 10.68
C LEU A 104 -16.92 -2.25 11.65
N PRO A 105 -17.18 -2.40 12.97
CA PRO A 105 -16.17 -2.83 13.92
C PRO A 105 -15.62 -4.22 13.59
N LEU A 106 -14.29 -4.33 13.50
CA LEU A 106 -13.58 -5.57 13.16
C LEU A 106 -13.52 -6.56 14.33
N TYR A 107 -13.53 -6.06 15.56
CA TYR A 107 -13.39 -6.85 16.79
C TYR A 107 -14.73 -6.93 17.52
N ASP A 108 -15.06 -8.10 18.06
CA ASP A 108 -16.22 -8.27 18.97
C ASP A 108 -15.91 -7.80 20.40
N HIS A 109 -14.67 -8.03 20.83
CA HIS A 109 -14.13 -7.70 22.14
C HIS A 109 -12.60 -7.53 22.04
N ASP A 110 -11.98 -6.99 23.09
CA ASP A 110 -10.52 -6.92 23.24
C ASP A 110 -9.79 -6.30 22.03
N ALA A 111 -10.32 -5.17 21.56
CA ALA A 111 -9.66 -4.34 20.57
C ALA A 111 -8.21 -4.00 21.02
N PRO A 112 -7.25 -3.94 20.09
CA PRO A 112 -5.84 -3.76 20.44
C PRO A 112 -5.61 -2.40 21.12
N GLY A 113 -5.00 -2.44 22.31
CA GLY A 113 -4.53 -1.25 23.02
C GLY A 113 -3.14 -0.80 22.56
N GLU A 114 -2.65 0.32 23.10
CA GLU A 114 -1.38 0.96 22.70
C GLU A 114 -0.17 0.01 22.73
N ALA A 115 -0.02 -0.77 23.81
CA ALA A 115 1.10 -1.70 23.95
C ALA A 115 1.10 -2.79 22.87
N GLU A 116 -0.09 -3.27 22.47
CA GLU A 116 -0.18 -4.24 21.37
C GLU A 116 0.10 -3.58 20.03
N ILE A 117 -0.37 -2.34 19.82
CA ILE A 117 -0.06 -1.58 18.60
C ILE A 117 1.46 -1.43 18.44
N GLU A 118 2.17 -1.08 19.50
CA GLU A 118 3.64 -0.98 19.49
C GLU A 118 4.31 -2.33 19.16
N GLU A 119 3.82 -3.43 19.74
CA GLU A 119 4.29 -4.78 19.38
C GLU A 119 4.07 -5.08 17.89
N ARG A 120 2.88 -4.79 17.35
CA ARG A 120 2.57 -5.01 15.93
C ARG A 120 3.46 -4.15 15.03
N VAL A 121 3.77 -2.92 15.42
CA VAL A 121 4.73 -2.05 14.72
C VAL A 121 6.10 -2.72 14.65
N GLY A 122 6.64 -3.15 15.78
CA GLY A 122 7.95 -3.80 15.83
C GLY A 122 8.00 -5.13 15.06
N LYS A 123 6.90 -5.88 15.06
CA LYS A 123 6.84 -7.24 14.50
C LYS A 123 6.52 -7.28 13.00
N TYR A 124 5.74 -6.35 12.50
CA TYR A 124 5.21 -6.42 11.13
C TYR A 124 5.57 -5.18 10.30
N PHE A 125 5.37 -3.97 10.85
CA PHE A 125 5.60 -2.72 10.13
C PHE A 125 7.10 -2.46 9.90
N VAL A 126 7.89 -2.45 10.97
CA VAL A 126 9.32 -2.15 10.92
C VAL A 126 10.07 -3.10 9.97
N PRO A 127 9.89 -4.44 10.04
CA PRO A 127 10.62 -5.34 9.15
C PRO A 127 10.25 -5.20 7.67
N TYR A 128 8.98 -4.92 7.34
CA TYR A 128 8.57 -4.66 5.96
C TYR A 128 9.26 -3.40 5.41
N HIS A 129 9.18 -2.29 6.16
CA HIS A 129 9.75 -1.01 5.74
C HIS A 129 11.28 -1.02 5.72
N GLN A 130 11.93 -1.76 6.63
CA GLN A 130 13.37 -2.01 6.56
C GLN A 130 13.76 -2.71 5.25
N LYS A 131 13.02 -3.75 4.85
CA LYS A 131 13.31 -4.44 3.59
C LYS A 131 13.01 -3.58 2.37
N LEU A 132 11.89 -2.86 2.37
CA LEU A 132 11.54 -1.90 1.33
C LEU A 132 12.68 -0.90 1.12
N ASN A 133 13.16 -0.29 2.20
CA ASN A 133 14.27 0.68 2.15
C ASN A 133 15.59 0.05 1.69
N SER A 134 15.89 -1.19 2.10
CA SER A 134 17.05 -1.94 1.59
C SER A 134 16.99 -2.11 0.07
N LEU A 135 15.84 -2.52 -0.47
CA LEU A 135 15.67 -2.74 -1.92
C LEU A 135 15.76 -1.43 -2.70
N LEU A 136 15.17 -0.35 -2.18
CA LEU A 136 15.31 0.98 -2.78
C LEU A 136 16.76 1.46 -2.76
N GLY A 137 17.48 1.23 -1.64
CA GLY A 137 18.90 1.54 -1.52
C GLY A 137 19.76 0.77 -2.53
N GLU A 138 19.56 -0.54 -2.65
CA GLU A 138 20.25 -1.39 -3.63
C GLU A 138 20.03 -0.91 -5.08
N LEU A 139 18.80 -0.54 -5.44
CA LEU A 139 18.49 0.00 -6.78
C LEU A 139 19.11 1.39 -6.97
N HIS A 140 19.07 2.24 -5.96
CA HIS A 140 19.65 3.58 -6.03
C HIS A 140 21.17 3.53 -6.16
N GLU A 141 21.86 2.63 -5.44
CA GLU A 141 23.31 2.43 -5.57
C GLU A 141 23.69 1.96 -6.98
N GLU A 142 22.86 1.14 -7.62
CA GLU A 142 23.11 0.61 -8.96
C GLU A 142 22.80 1.63 -10.09
N PHE A 143 21.68 2.36 -9.98
CA PHE A 143 21.15 3.18 -11.07
C PHE A 143 21.20 4.69 -10.82
N GLY A 144 21.56 5.14 -9.61
CA GLY A 144 21.57 6.54 -9.19
C GLY A 144 20.19 7.18 -8.99
N LYS A 145 19.11 6.54 -9.45
CA LYS A 145 17.71 6.93 -9.24
C LYS A 145 16.85 5.68 -9.13
N VAL A 146 15.73 5.78 -8.42
CA VAL A 146 14.77 4.68 -8.26
C VAL A 146 13.34 5.21 -8.22
N LEU A 147 12.42 4.48 -8.85
CA LEU A 147 10.98 4.69 -8.77
C LEU A 147 10.36 3.64 -7.85
N LEU A 148 9.70 4.08 -6.78
CA LEU A 148 8.78 3.24 -6.01
C LEU A 148 7.39 3.34 -6.63
N TRP A 149 6.85 2.22 -7.07
CA TRP A 149 5.47 2.09 -7.52
C TRP A 149 4.65 1.38 -6.44
N ASP A 150 3.83 2.14 -5.69
CA ASP A 150 2.95 1.60 -4.66
C ASP A 150 1.65 1.09 -5.30
N ALA A 151 1.55 -0.22 -5.47
CA ALA A 151 0.46 -0.87 -6.17
C ALA A 151 -0.71 -1.14 -5.20
N HIS A 152 -1.89 -0.67 -5.60
CA HIS A 152 -3.11 -0.78 -4.82
C HIS A 152 -4.33 -1.12 -5.69
N SER A 153 -5.31 -1.76 -5.07
CA SER A 153 -6.65 -1.92 -5.64
C SER A 153 -7.70 -1.54 -4.60
N ILE A 154 -8.86 -1.11 -5.08
CA ILE A 154 -9.99 -0.76 -4.22
C ILE A 154 -11.27 -1.21 -4.92
N ARG A 155 -12.28 -1.58 -4.13
CA ARG A 155 -13.61 -1.85 -4.67
C ARG A 155 -14.14 -0.60 -5.39
N LYS A 156 -14.81 -0.81 -6.52
CA LYS A 156 -15.40 0.26 -7.35
C LYS A 156 -16.30 1.21 -6.54
N PHE A 157 -16.97 0.72 -5.51
CA PHE A 157 -17.85 1.53 -4.67
C PHE A 157 -17.68 1.17 -3.20
N VAL A 158 -17.26 2.15 -2.39
CA VAL A 158 -17.05 2.04 -0.93
C VAL A 158 -17.68 3.26 -0.24
N PRO A 159 -18.95 3.17 0.18
CA PRO A 159 -19.70 4.30 0.72
C PRO A 159 -19.07 5.01 1.93
N GLY A 160 -18.29 4.29 2.75
CA GLY A 160 -17.59 4.88 3.89
C GLY A 160 -16.39 5.77 3.50
N ILE A 161 -15.91 5.69 2.25
CA ILE A 161 -14.80 6.51 1.74
C ILE A 161 -15.31 7.55 0.73
N SER A 162 -16.18 7.15 -0.19
CA SER A 162 -16.71 8.01 -1.26
C SER A 162 -18.19 7.72 -1.51
N HIS A 163 -18.98 8.78 -1.65
CA HIS A 163 -20.39 8.68 -2.05
C HIS A 163 -20.57 8.32 -3.53
N GLU A 164 -19.54 8.52 -4.34
CA GLU A 164 -19.50 8.17 -5.76
C GLU A 164 -18.61 6.96 -6.02
N PRO A 165 -18.88 6.15 -7.05
CA PRO A 165 -17.97 5.10 -7.49
C PRO A 165 -16.59 5.66 -7.85
N PHE A 166 -15.54 4.95 -7.48
CA PHE A 166 -14.17 5.26 -7.88
C PHE A 166 -14.00 5.11 -9.40
N PRO A 167 -13.10 5.88 -10.03
CA PRO A 167 -12.67 5.63 -11.41
C PRO A 167 -11.99 4.24 -11.52
N ASP A 168 -11.75 3.77 -12.75
CA ASP A 168 -11.10 2.48 -12.96
C ASP A 168 -9.62 2.52 -12.59
N LEU A 169 -8.97 3.65 -12.86
CA LEU A 169 -7.56 3.90 -12.56
C LEU A 169 -7.40 5.19 -11.77
N ILE A 170 -6.50 5.16 -10.79
CA ILE A 170 -6.22 6.28 -9.89
C ILE A 170 -4.71 6.43 -9.82
N LEU A 171 -4.21 7.59 -10.23
CA LEU A 171 -2.81 7.96 -10.05
C LEU A 171 -2.72 8.95 -8.89
N GLY A 172 -1.90 8.65 -7.89
CA GLY A 172 -1.68 9.47 -6.70
C GLY A 172 -0.23 9.91 -6.58
N ASP A 173 0.01 11.18 -6.21
CA ASP A 173 1.38 11.74 -6.15
C ASP A 173 1.62 12.74 -5.01
N ASN A 174 0.68 12.86 -4.06
CA ASN A 174 0.78 13.79 -2.94
C ASN A 174 1.06 15.24 -3.38
N GLU A 175 0.26 15.79 -4.29
CA GLU A 175 0.47 17.15 -4.83
C GLU A 175 1.85 17.31 -5.48
N LEU A 176 2.29 16.31 -6.25
CA LEU A 176 3.63 16.23 -6.86
C LEU A 176 4.79 16.25 -5.86
N ASN A 177 4.55 15.99 -4.57
CA ASN A 177 5.61 15.88 -3.57
C ASN A 177 6.23 14.48 -3.52
N SER A 178 5.54 13.46 -4.04
CA SER A 178 5.99 12.06 -4.03
C SER A 178 6.32 11.50 -5.42
N ALA A 179 6.52 12.33 -6.43
CA ALA A 179 7.09 11.94 -7.73
C ALA A 179 7.46 13.19 -8.53
N SER A 180 8.37 13.08 -9.49
CA SER A 180 8.62 14.19 -10.43
C SER A 180 7.44 14.34 -11.40
N SER A 181 7.15 15.58 -11.80
CA SER A 181 6.10 15.88 -12.77
C SER A 181 6.28 15.13 -14.10
N ALA A 182 7.51 14.93 -14.54
CA ALA A 182 7.81 14.16 -15.74
C ALA A 182 7.42 12.68 -15.63
N VAL A 183 7.61 12.05 -14.48
CA VAL A 183 7.19 10.66 -14.23
C VAL A 183 5.67 10.56 -14.18
N ILE A 184 5.01 11.48 -13.47
CA ILE A 184 3.55 11.51 -13.38
C ILE A 184 2.92 11.73 -14.75
N ALA A 185 3.41 12.69 -15.53
CA ALA A 185 2.94 12.92 -16.89
C ALA A 185 3.13 11.67 -17.77
N SER A 186 4.32 11.04 -17.72
CA SER A 186 4.59 9.83 -18.50
C SER A 186 3.65 8.67 -18.13
N ALA A 187 3.37 8.47 -16.84
CA ALA A 187 2.43 7.46 -16.37
C ALA A 187 0.99 7.79 -16.80
N PHE A 188 0.57 9.04 -16.64
CA PHE A 188 -0.77 9.50 -17.03
C PHE A 188 -1.00 9.32 -18.54
N ASP A 189 -0.08 9.81 -19.37
CA ASP A 189 -0.13 9.71 -20.85
C ASP A 189 -0.16 8.24 -21.34
N ALA A 190 0.42 7.31 -20.57
CA ALA A 190 0.35 5.89 -20.88
C ALA A 190 -1.00 5.28 -20.49
N LEU A 191 -1.52 5.62 -19.32
CA LEU A 191 -2.77 5.06 -18.78
C LEU A 191 -4.01 5.61 -19.51
N GLU A 192 -4.01 6.89 -19.92
CA GLU A 192 -5.13 7.52 -20.62
C GLU A 192 -5.41 6.95 -22.02
N LYS A 193 -4.45 6.20 -22.59
CA LYS A 193 -4.60 5.53 -23.89
C LYS A 193 -5.51 4.30 -23.83
N GLY A 194 -5.79 3.79 -22.62
CA GLY A 194 -6.71 2.67 -22.43
C GLY A 194 -8.17 3.13 -22.38
N ASP A 195 -9.09 2.18 -22.55
CA ASP A 195 -10.54 2.42 -22.42
C ASP A 195 -11.00 2.42 -20.95
N TYR A 196 -10.26 3.13 -20.08
CA TYR A 196 -10.51 3.21 -18.64
C TYR A 196 -10.85 4.64 -18.21
N VAL A 197 -11.70 4.78 -17.20
CA VAL A 197 -11.86 6.07 -16.53
C VAL A 197 -10.66 6.27 -15.61
N LEU A 198 -9.79 7.22 -15.97
CA LEU A 198 -8.59 7.59 -15.21
C LEU A 198 -8.80 8.89 -14.43
N GLN A 199 -8.32 8.95 -13.19
CA GLN A 199 -8.27 10.17 -12.41
C GLN A 199 -6.89 10.35 -11.75
N HIS A 200 -6.38 11.58 -11.79
CA HIS A 200 -5.23 12.00 -11.00
C HIS A 200 -5.72 12.66 -9.70
N VAL A 201 -5.25 12.16 -8.56
CA VAL A 201 -5.66 12.62 -7.23
C VAL A 201 -4.45 12.88 -6.34
N ILE A 202 -4.67 13.63 -5.25
CA ILE A 202 -3.64 13.88 -4.25
C ILE A 202 -3.35 12.59 -3.47
N PHE A 203 -4.39 12.00 -2.88
CA PHE A 203 -4.33 10.76 -2.11
C PHE A 203 -5.63 9.97 -2.25
N LEU A 204 -5.52 8.66 -2.41
CA LEU A 204 -6.65 7.76 -2.18
C LEU A 204 -6.51 6.94 -0.90
N LEU A 205 -5.30 6.49 -0.57
CA LEU A 205 -5.06 5.55 0.54
C LEU A 205 -3.66 5.64 1.17
N THR A 206 -2.78 6.56 0.75
CA THR A 206 -1.37 6.61 1.14
C THR A 206 -1.01 8.00 1.69
N PRO A 207 -0.27 8.15 2.80
CA PRO A 207 0.45 9.37 3.15
C PRO A 207 1.93 9.30 2.73
N LYS A 208 2.34 8.31 1.92
CA LYS A 208 3.75 7.96 1.73
C LYS A 208 4.55 9.18 1.24
N GLN A 209 5.36 9.72 2.15
CA GLN A 209 6.38 10.73 1.90
C GLN A 209 7.68 10.13 1.32
N TYR A 210 7.64 8.89 0.82
CA TYR A 210 8.83 8.23 0.29
C TYR A 210 8.95 8.49 -1.21
N VAL A 211 9.34 9.72 -1.55
CA VAL A 211 10.36 9.88 -2.57
C VAL A 211 11.61 10.31 -1.86
N SER A 212 12.68 9.56 -2.07
CA SER A 212 14.02 10.07 -1.90
C SER A 212 14.14 11.34 -2.76
N ARG A 213 13.82 12.51 -2.19
CA ARG A 213 14.49 13.75 -2.56
C ARG A 213 15.94 13.57 -2.14
N VAL A 214 16.69 12.84 -2.96
CA VAL A 214 18.15 12.94 -3.01
C VAL A 214 18.45 13.38 -4.43
N ASP A 215 18.09 14.63 -4.70
CA ASP A 215 18.83 15.59 -5.53
C ASP A 215 17.88 16.66 -6.07
N GLN A 216 17.79 17.76 -5.31
CA GLN A 216 17.48 19.08 -5.86
C GLN A 216 18.75 19.93 -6.05
N ASN A 217 19.95 19.33 -6.04
CA ASN A 217 21.20 20.04 -6.28
C ASN A 217 22.09 19.27 -7.26
N CYS A 218 21.71 19.28 -8.55
CA CYS A 218 22.59 19.31 -9.72
C CYS A 218 21.79 19.86 -10.90
#